data_AF-A0A838KXM6-F1
#
_entry.id   AF-A0A838KXM6-F1
#
_cell.length_a   1.000
_cell.length_b   1.000
_cell.length_c   1.000
_cell.angle_alpha   90.00
_cell.angle_beta   90.00
_cell.angle_gamma   90.00
#
_symmetry.space_group_name_H-M   'P 1'
#
loop_
_entity.id
_entity.type
_entity.pdbx_description
1 polymer ?
#
loop_
_entity_poly.entity_id
_entity_poly.type
_entity_poly.pdbx_seq_one_letter_code
_entity_poly.pdbx_strand_id
1 'polypeptide(L)' 'MHECPGAPLARLEGQIAIGTFLQRFPEASLAVTLGSLRWRRELFLHGLQRLTLVL' A
#
# COMPACT_ATOMS: atom_id res chain seq x y z
N MET A 1 -2.76 -26.13 7.31
CA MET A 1 -3.53 -25.37 8.30
C MET A 1 -2.60 -24.31 8.87
N HIS A 2 -2.52 -23.15 8.24
CA HIS A 2 -1.70 -22.02 8.70
C HIS A 2 -2.51 -20.75 8.51
N GLU A 3 -3.00 -20.21 9.61
CA GLU A 3 -3.64 -18.90 9.61
C GLU A 3 -2.62 -17.89 10.12
N CYS A 4 -2.64 -16.69 9.54
CA CYS A 4 -1.80 -15.61 10.01
C CYS A 4 -2.39 -15.12 11.34
N PRO A 5 -1.68 -15.30 12.48
CA PRO A 5 -2.17 -14.80 13.77
C PRO A 5 -2.30 -13.26 13.78
N GLY A 6 -1.56 -12.58 12.90
CA GLY A 6 -1.63 -11.14 12.70
C GLY A 6 -2.76 -10.66 11.78
N ALA A 7 -3.56 -11.55 11.16
CA ALA A 7 -4.58 -11.15 10.21
C ALA A 7 -5.60 -10.12 10.76
N PRO A 8 -6.09 -10.24 12.02
CA PRO A 8 -7.01 -9.24 12.57
C PRO A 8 -6.37 -7.86 12.72
N LEU A 9 -5.11 -7.81 13.19
CA LEU A 9 -4.38 -6.55 13.36
C LEU A 9 -4.08 -5.90 12.01
N ALA A 10 -3.55 -6.66 11.06
CA ALA A 10 -3.24 -6.17 9.72
C ALA A 10 -4.49 -5.60 9.02
N ARG A 11 -5.67 -6.19 9.27
CA ARG A 11 -6.94 -5.68 8.76
C ARG A 11 -7.29 -4.32 9.38
N LEU A 12 -7.17 -4.18 10.70
CA LEU A 12 -7.43 -2.92 11.40
C LEU A 12 -6.47 -1.82 10.93
N GLU A 13 -5.18 -2.12 10.85
CA GLU A 13 -4.15 -1.20 10.35
C GLU A 13 -4.45 -0.76 8.91
N GLY A 14 -4.77 -1.70 8.02
CA GLY A 14 -5.13 -1.39 6.63
C GLY A 14 -6.36 -0.50 6.51
N GLN A 15 -7.40 -0.77 7.31
CA GLN A 15 -8.62 0.05 7.33
C GLN A 15 -8.34 1.48 7.78
N ILE A 16 -7.57 1.66 8.86
CA ILE A 16 -7.23 2.98 9.38
C ILE A 16 -6.30 3.71 8.41
N ALA A 17 -5.21 3.08 7.98
CA ALA A 17 -4.18 3.72 7.16
C ALA A 17 -4.72 4.14 5.79
N ILE A 18 -5.37 3.24 5.06
CA ILE A 18 -5.91 3.52 3.72
C ILE A 18 -7.11 4.46 3.82
N GLY A 19 -8.03 4.21 4.77
CA GLY A 19 -9.22 5.05 4.96
C GLY A 19 -8.85 6.49 5.32
N THR A 20 -7.94 6.67 6.27
CA THR A 20 -7.47 8.01 6.68
C THR A 20 -6.73 8.71 5.55
N PHE A 21 -5.90 7.99 4.79
CA PHE A 21 -5.18 8.56 3.66
C PHE A 21 -6.14 9.12 2.60
N LEU A 22 -7.12 8.32 2.17
CA LEU A 22 -8.11 8.73 1.16
C LEU A 22 -9.01 9.88 1.65
N GLN A 23 -9.33 9.93 2.95
CA GLN A 23 -10.10 11.03 3.53
C GLN A 23 -9.30 12.34 3.57
N ARG A 24 -7.99 12.28 3.83
CA ARG A 24 -7.14 13.48 3.97
C ARG A 24 -6.63 14.02 2.64
N PHE A 25 -6.40 13.14 1.65
CA PHE A 25 -5.85 13.48 0.35
C PHE A 25 -6.75 12.95 -0.78
N PRO A 26 -7.96 13.51 -0.95
CA PRO A 26 -8.93 12.99 -1.93
C PRO A 26 -8.44 13.13 -3.39
N GLU A 27 -7.59 14.13 -3.66
CA GLU A 27 -7.04 14.40 -4.99
C GLU A 27 -5.66 13.73 -5.21
N ALA A 28 -5.24 12.83 -4.31
CA ALA A 28 -3.96 12.17 -4.41
C ALA A 28 -3.84 11.39 -5.73
N SER A 29 -2.76 11.63 -6.46
CA SER A 29 -2.51 11.01 -7.76
C SER A 29 -1.06 10.57 -7.92
N LEU A 30 -0.77 9.70 -8.88
CA LEU A 30 0.60 9.25 -9.13
C LEU A 30 1.44 10.42 -9.67
N ALA A 31 2.58 10.69 -9.01
CA ALA A 31 3.56 11.67 -9.49
C ALA A 31 4.41 11.14 -10.66
N VAL A 32 4.20 9.88 -11.06
CA VAL A 32 5.00 9.17 -12.06
C VAL A 32 4.08 8.36 -12.97
N THR A 33 4.57 7.99 -14.15
CA THR A 33 3.82 7.11 -15.07
C THR A 33 3.77 5.68 -14.53
N LEU A 34 2.67 4.97 -14.78
CA LEU A 34 2.49 3.58 -14.34
C LEU A 34 3.63 2.65 -14.78
N GLY A 35 4.16 2.82 -16.00
CA GLY A 35 5.28 2.00 -16.53
C GLY A 35 6.62 2.21 -15.81
N SER A 36 6.76 3.30 -15.04
CA SER A 36 7.96 3.57 -14.25
C SER A 36 7.95 2.87 -12.89
N LEU A 37 6.80 2.36 -12.43
CA LEU A 37 6.69 1.62 -11.18
C LEU A 37 7.53 0.35 -11.24
N ARG A 38 8.15 0.01 -10.11
CA ARG A 38 9.01 -1.16 -9.97
C ARG A 38 8.49 -2.00 -8.82
N TRP A 39 8.21 -3.27 -9.12
CA TRP A 39 7.93 -4.27 -8.11
C TRP A 39 9.21 -4.67 -7.38
N ARG A 40 9.08 -4.92 -6.08
CA ARG A 40 10.13 -5.55 -5.27
C ARG A 40 10.49 -6.90 -5.89
N ARG A 41 11.78 -7.22 -5.87
CA ARG A 41 12.31 -8.49 -6.40
C ARG A 41 12.48 -9.54 -5.30
N GLU A 42 12.34 -9.15 -4.04
CA GLU A 42 12.49 -10.04 -2.88
C GLU A 42 11.25 -10.92 -2.67
N LEU A 43 11.48 -12.20 -2.39
CA LEU A 43 10.49 -13.28 -2.50
C LEU A 43 9.37 -13.31 -1.43
N PHE A 44 9.50 -12.57 -0.33
CA PHE A 44 8.62 -12.78 0.83
C PHE A 44 7.37 -11.89 0.87
N LEU A 45 7.42 -10.72 0.24
CA LEU A 45 6.30 -9.76 0.25
C LEU A 45 6.19 -9.07 -1.11
N HIS A 46 5.06 -9.28 -1.79
CA HIS A 46 4.73 -8.55 -3.00
C HIS A 46 4.38 -7.10 -2.69
N GLY A 47 5.06 -6.16 -3.35
CA GLY A 47 4.80 -4.75 -3.19
C GLY A 47 5.66 -3.90 -4.11
N LEU A 48 5.30 -2.63 -4.27
CA LEU A 48 6.11 -1.68 -5.00
C LEU A 48 7.37 -1.33 -4.19
N GLN A 49 8.47 -1.09 -4.90
CA GLN A 49 9.69 -0.56 -4.30
C GLN A 49 9.46 0.87 -3.78
N ARG A 50 8.65 1.65 -4.53
CA ARG A 50 8.24 3.01 -4.18
C ARG A 50 6.91 3.34 -4.85
N LEU A 51 6.05 4.07 -4.15
CA LEU A 51 4.83 4.67 -4.67
C LEU A 51 4.90 6.18 -4.44
N THR A 52 5.22 6.94 -5.48
CA THR A 52 5.34 8.41 -5.39
C THR A 52 4.02 9.05 -5.77
N LEU A 53 3.49 9.89 -4.87
CA LEU A 53 2.20 10.56 -5.04
C LEU A 53 2.38 12.08 -5.05
N VAL A 54 1.50 12.77 -5.76
CA VAL A 54 1.16 14.17 -5.54
C VAL A 54 -0.04 14.16 -4.60
N LEU A 55 0.01 14.94 -3.52
CA LEU A 55 -1.01 15.00 -2.47
C LEU A 55 -1.75 16.34 -2.48
#